data_AF-L0JT34-F1
#
_entry.id   AF-L0JT34-F1
#
_cell.length_a   1.000
_cell.length_b   1.000
_cell.length_c   1.000
_cell.angle_alpha   90.00
_cell.angle_beta   90.00
_cell.angle_gamma   90.00
#
_symmetry.space_group_name_H-M   'P 1'
#
loop_
_entity.id
_entity.type
_entity.pdbx_description
1 polymer ?
#
loop_
_entity_poly.entity_id
_entity_poly.type
_entity_poly.pdbx_seq_one_letter_code
_entity_poly.pdbx_strand_id
1 'polypeptide(L)' 'MSRLVELESNGPRTLDPADIDDEKGDVAVCQCGLSESFPFCDGSHRRTDDEDAETTYVYEDGERSVVERVVTRDEE' A
#
# COMPACT_ATOMS: atom_id res chain seq x y z
N MET A 1 -0.40 -2.98 -11.75
CA MET A 1 -1.00 -4.02 -10.87
C MET A 1 -2.01 -3.34 -9.99
N SER A 2 -3.24 -3.84 -9.97
CA SER A 2 -4.34 -3.29 -9.17
C SER A 2 -4.45 -4.05 -7.85
N ARG A 3 -4.62 -3.31 -6.76
CA ARG A 3 -4.82 -3.87 -5.42
C ARG A 3 -5.96 -3.13 -4.72
N LEU A 4 -6.74 -3.86 -3.95
CA LEU A 4 -7.61 -3.28 -2.94
C LEU A 4 -6.80 -3.16 -1.64
N VAL A 5 -6.70 -1.93 -1.14
CA VAL A 5 -5.96 -1.59 0.07
C VAL A 5 -6.87 -0.73 0.93
N GLU A 6 -7.04 -1.13 2.19
CA GLU A 6 -7.72 -0.31 3.17
C GLU A 6 -6.77 0.75 3.72
N LEU A 7 -7.22 2.01 3.70
CA LEU A 7 -6.48 3.13 4.26
C LEU A 7 -7.36 3.85 5.27
N GLU A 8 -6.83 4.04 6.48
CA GLU A 8 -7.53 4.74 7.56
C GLU A 8 -7.51 6.27 7.38
N SER A 9 -6.66 6.78 6.48
CA SER A 9 -6.44 8.20 6.23
C SER A 9 -6.57 8.53 4.74
N ASN A 10 -7.23 9.65 4.43
CA ASN A 10 -7.47 10.14 3.06
C ASN A 10 -6.88 11.54 2.80
N GLY A 11 -6.18 12.11 3.79
CA GLY A 11 -5.51 13.40 3.67
C GLY A 11 -4.06 13.27 3.17
N PRO A 12 -3.46 14.36 2.65
CA PRO A 12 -2.07 14.36 2.26
C PRO A 12 -1.17 14.22 3.51
N ARG A 13 -0.17 13.35 3.46
CA ARG A 13 1.00 13.46 4.34
C ARG A 13 1.94 14.50 3.77
N THR A 14 2.16 15.56 4.52
CA THR A 14 3.27 16.50 4.27
C THR A 14 4.54 15.94 4.89
N LEU A 15 5.63 15.94 4.13
CA LEU A 15 6.98 15.65 4.62
C LEU A 15 7.71 16.97 4.82
N ASP A 16 8.45 17.08 5.92
CA ASP A 16 9.28 18.22 6.24
C ASP A 16 10.73 17.78 6.57
N PRO A 17 11.69 18.72 6.71
CA PRO A 17 13.08 18.36 6.96
C PRO A 17 13.32 17.53 8.24
N ALA A 18 12.42 17.57 9.23
CA ALA A 18 12.54 16.73 10.43
C ALA A 18 12.15 15.27 10.18
N ASP A 19 11.46 14.96 9.08
CA ASP A 19 11.21 13.58 8.65
C ASP A 19 12.44 12.95 7.97
N ILE A 20 13.47 13.75 7.64
CA ILE A 20 14.71 13.30 7.02
C ILE A 20 15.81 13.24 8.08
N ASP A 21 16.33 12.05 8.34
CA ASP A 21 17.50 11.87 9.19
C ASP A 21 18.76 11.91 8.31
N ASP A 22 19.53 13.00 8.42
CA ASP A 22 20.75 13.23 7.65
C ASP A 22 21.81 12.14 7.85
N GLU A 23 21.75 11.36 8.95
CA GLU A 23 22.63 10.22 9.21
C GLU A 23 22.12 8.92 8.59
N LYS A 24 20.81 8.81 8.31
CA LYS A 24 20.17 7.60 7.76
C LYS A 24 20.06 7.60 6.23
N GLY A 25 20.22 8.77 5.59
CA GLY A 25 20.20 8.91 4.13
C GLY A 25 18.80 9.05 3.55
N ASP A 26 18.52 8.31 2.46
CA ASP A 26 17.29 8.49 1.67
C ASP A 26 16.02 8.04 2.41
N VAL A 27 14.93 8.78 2.20
CA VAL A 27 13.59 8.39 2.67
C VAL A 27 12.84 7.64 1.59
N ALA A 28 12.44 6.40 1.90
CA ALA A 28 11.61 5.59 1.03
C ALA A 28 10.12 5.82 1.32
N VAL A 29 9.36 6.20 0.29
CA VAL A 29 7.91 6.42 0.36
C VAL A 29 7.18 5.17 -0.12
N CYS A 30 6.17 4.75 0.62
CA CYS A 30 5.33 3.61 0.29
C CYS A 30 4.50 3.90 -0.97
N GLN A 31 4.60 3.03 -1.96
CA GLN A 31 3.75 3.02 -3.17
C GLN A 31 2.92 1.73 -3.29
N CYS A 32 3.12 0.77 -2.40
CA CYS A 32 2.37 -0.49 -2.39
C CYS A 32 1.08 -0.40 -1.55
N GLY A 33 0.92 0.62 -0.69
CA GLY A 33 -0.24 0.75 0.20
C GLY A 33 -0.27 -0.23 1.38
N LEU A 34 0.61 -1.23 1.44
CA LEU A 34 0.63 -2.25 2.50
C LEU A 34 1.49 -1.90 3.71
N SER A 35 2.03 -0.69 3.79
CA SER A 35 2.92 -0.34 4.88
C SER A 35 2.14 -0.05 6.16
N GLU A 36 2.58 -0.65 7.26
CA GLU A 36 2.11 -0.34 8.61
C GLU A 36 2.64 1.03 9.08
N SER A 37 3.77 1.48 8.52
CA SER A 37 4.32 2.83 8.70
C SER A 37 3.88 3.81 7.61
N PHE A 38 2.72 3.59 6.96
CA PHE A 38 2.26 4.45 5.88
C PHE A 38 2.27 5.93 6.31
N PRO A 39 2.91 6.83 5.53
CA PRO A 39 3.28 6.66 4.12
C PRO A 39 4.74 6.29 3.88
N PHE A 40 5.53 6.02 4.91
CA PHE A 40 6.91 5.57 4.73
C PHE A 40 6.95 4.09 4.38
N CYS A 41 7.99 3.66 3.68
CA CYS A 41 8.19 2.26 3.36
C CYS A 41 8.85 1.51 4.54
N ASP A 42 8.20 0.47 5.03
CA ASP A 42 8.73 -0.51 6.01
C ASP A 42 9.26 -1.80 5.35
N GLY A 43 9.13 -1.93 4.03
CA GLY A 43 9.52 -3.12 3.29
C GLY A 43 8.39 -4.12 3.04
N SER A 44 7.15 -3.82 3.43
CA SER A 44 5.97 -4.66 3.13
C SER A 44 5.70 -4.83 1.64
N HIS A 45 6.24 -3.94 0.79
CA HIS A 45 6.15 -4.05 -0.68
C HIS A 45 6.69 -5.36 -1.24
N ARG A 46 7.60 -6.05 -0.53
CA ARG A 46 8.14 -7.34 -0.95
C ARG A 46 7.08 -8.43 -1.10
N ARG A 47 5.94 -8.28 -0.42
CA ARG A 47 4.77 -9.17 -0.58
C ARG A 47 4.11 -9.04 -1.96
N THR A 48 4.44 -7.99 -2.71
CA THR A 48 3.88 -7.68 -4.03
C THR A 48 4.81 -8.05 -5.19
N ASP A 49 6.01 -8.54 -4.91
CA ASP A 49 7.04 -8.78 -5.94
C ASP A 49 6.66 -9.87 -6.95
N ASP A 50 5.81 -10.81 -6.53
CA ASP A 50 5.31 -11.94 -7.33
C ASP A 50 3.86 -11.74 -7.82
N GLU A 51 3.31 -10.52 -7.71
CA GLU A 51 1.98 -10.23 -8.24
C GLU A 51 1.94 -10.38 -9.77
N ASP A 52 0.89 -11.01 -10.25
CA ASP A 52 0.57 -11.05 -11.68
C ASP A 52 -0.08 -9.72 -12.12
N ALA A 53 0.32 -9.21 -13.28
CA ALA A 53 -0.11 -7.90 -13.74
C ALA A 53 -1.61 -7.81 -14.11
N GLU A 54 -2.22 -8.95 -14.45
CA GLU A 54 -3.63 -9.07 -14.87
C GLU A 54 -4.54 -9.44 -13.69
N THR A 55 -3.96 -9.76 -12.54
CA THR A 55 -4.69 -10.19 -11.34
C THR A 55 -4.86 -9.05 -10.35
N THR A 56 -6.06 -8.90 -9.79
CA THR A 56 -6.31 -7.97 -8.68
C THR A 56 -6.26 -8.72 -7.36
N TYR A 57 -5.48 -8.21 -6.42
CA TYR A 57 -5.33 -8.78 -5.08
C TYR A 57 -5.94 -7.88 -4.01
N VAL A 58 -6.38 -8.51 -2.92
CA VAL A 58 -6.74 -7.85 -1.67
C VAL A 58 -5.82 -8.37 -0.57
N TYR A 59 -5.42 -7.47 0.32
CA TYR A 59 -4.60 -7.78 1.49
C TYR A 59 -5.38 -7.40 2.74
N GLU A 60 -5.83 -8.40 3.49
CA GLU A 60 -6.65 -8.25 4.70
C GLU A 60 -5.97 -9.05 5.81
N ASP A 61 -5.81 -8.45 6.99
CA ASP A 61 -5.18 -9.08 8.17
C ASP A 61 -3.81 -9.75 7.90
N GLY A 62 -3.08 -9.23 6.90
CA GLY A 62 -1.76 -9.75 6.49
C GLY A 62 -1.81 -10.94 5.53
N GLU A 63 -3.00 -11.40 5.15
CA GLU A 63 -3.22 -12.47 4.18
C GLU A 63 -3.54 -11.90 2.79
N ARG A 64 -3.08 -12.59 1.74
CA ARG A 64 -3.29 -12.19 0.34
C ARG A 64 -4.32 -13.09 -0.32
N SER A 65 -5.35 -12.49 -0.91
CA SER A 65 -6.40 -13.19 -1.64
C SER A 65 -6.61 -12.59 -3.04
N VAL A 66 -7.08 -13.40 -3.99
CA VAL A 66 -7.45 -12.94 -5.34
C VAL A 66 -8.87 -12.39 -5.32
N VAL A 67 -9.08 -11.22 -5.92
CA VAL A 67 -10.40 -10.61 -6.05
C VAL A 67 -11.13 -11.23 -7.25
N GLU A 68 -12.17 -12.03 -6.99
CA GLU A 68 -12.97 -12.66 -8.05
C GLU A 68 -13.87 -11.65 -8.79
N ARG A 69 -14.46 -10.70 -8.05
CA ARG A 69 -15.34 -9.67 -8.58
C ARG A 69 -15.39 -8.45 -7.66
N VAL A 70 -15.34 -7.26 -8.25
CA VAL A 70 -15.67 -5.99 -7.58
C VAL A 70 -17.11 -5.63 -7.94
N VAL A 71 -17.94 -5.33 -6.94
CA VAL A 71 -19.33 -4.92 -7.12
C VAL A 71 -19.49 -3.52 -6.55
N THR A 72 -20.13 -2.62 -7.30
CA THR A 72 -20.49 -1.30 -6.79
C THR A 72 -21.89 -1.34 -6.19
N ARG A 73 -22.19 -0.40 -5.27
CA ARG A 73 -23.46 -0.37 -4.52
C ARG A 73 -24.71 -0.27 -5.42
N ASP A 74 -24.55 0.19 -6.66
CA ASP A 74 -25.63 0.34 -7.63
C ASP A 74 -25.88 -0.94 -8.46
N GLU A 75 -25.12 -2.02 -8.22
CA GLU A 75 -25.10 -3.25 -9.03
C GLU A 75 -25.45 -4.52 -8.23
N GLU A 76 -26.29 -4.41 -7.19
CA GLU A 76 -26.88 -5.55 -6.46
C GLU A 76 -27.84 -6.39 -7.32
#